data_AF-A0A812X2U8-F1
#
_entry.id   AF-A0A812X2U8-F1
#
_cell.length_a   1.000
_cell.length_b   1.000
_cell.length_c   1.000
_cell.angle_alpha   90.00
_cell.angle_beta   90.00
_cell.angle_gamma   90.00
#
_symmetry.space_group_name_H-M   'P 1'
#
loop_
_entity.id
_entity.type
_entity.pdbx_description
1 polymer ?
#
loop_
_entity_poly.entity_id
_entity_poly.type
_entity_poly.pdbx_seq_one_letter_code
_entity_poly.pdbx_strand_id
1 'polypeptide(L)'
;DSSACGWRDMGRDEILVRELLKWAQLNTCADMTKVFATGFSNGGQFTNYLACHASELFLAFAPISGDNPLDFCEPKRSISYVSMCGTEDDEAFCQPTFMSSAESWSFRSKCQNAGLPSATKFNFSATTSCFMWESCEAGNFVEVCSTRGLGHDASGHLRPDDTSYLRPGSDLDIVGYIFQKFSLLVDGSILFMGHPTREELAYKESAWPPPEHHDHIYIRN
;
A
#
# COMPACT_ATOMS: atom_id res chain seq x y z
N ASP A 1 13.14 -5.67 25.22
CA ASP A 1 12.24 -6.84 25.20
C ASP A 1 11.68 -6.96 23.79
N SER A 2 11.35 -8.16 23.33
CA SER A 2 10.92 -8.42 21.94
C SER A 2 9.40 -8.19 21.73
N SER A 3 8.75 -7.34 22.54
CA SER A 3 7.30 -7.12 22.52
C SER A 3 6.82 -5.77 21.99
N ALA A 4 7.73 -4.84 21.69
CA ALA A 4 7.36 -3.47 21.36
C ALA A 4 6.94 -3.20 19.90
N CYS A 5 7.17 -4.13 18.95
CA CYS A 5 7.09 -3.81 17.51
C CYS A 5 5.90 -4.44 16.75
N GLY A 6 4.88 -4.98 17.43
CA GLY A 6 3.75 -5.63 16.77
C GLY A 6 2.40 -5.21 17.33
N TRP A 7 1.41 -5.06 16.45
CA TRP A 7 0.00 -4.95 16.81
C TRP A 7 -0.47 -6.33 17.35
N ARG A 8 -0.39 -6.52 18.67
CA ARG A 8 -0.49 -7.85 19.30
C ARG A 8 -1.85 -8.15 19.90
N ASP A 9 -2.65 -7.12 20.15
CA ASP A 9 -4.01 -7.25 20.66
C ASP A 9 -4.93 -6.51 19.69
N MET A 10 -5.41 -7.27 18.70
CA MET A 10 -6.16 -6.76 17.57
C MET A 10 -7.35 -5.88 18.01
N GLY A 11 -8.02 -6.26 19.11
CA GLY A 11 -9.14 -5.50 19.66
C GLY A 11 -8.71 -4.21 20.35
N ARG A 12 -7.57 -4.18 21.05
CA ARG A 12 -7.07 -2.94 21.69
C ARG A 12 -6.57 -1.93 20.67
N ASP A 13 -5.84 -2.38 19.65
CA ASP A 13 -5.30 -1.49 18.62
C ASP A 13 -6.44 -0.89 17.76
N GLU A 14 -7.52 -1.65 17.50
CA GLU A 14 -8.73 -1.09 16.89
C GLU A 14 -9.40 -0.02 17.78
N ILE A 15 -9.54 -0.28 19.08
CA ILE A 15 -10.08 0.71 20.04
C ILE A 15 -9.24 1.97 20.03
N LEU A 16 -7.90 1.84 20.02
CA LEU A 16 -7.00 2.99 19.92
C LEU A 16 -7.26 3.78 18.64
N VAL A 17 -7.39 3.12 17.48
CA VAL A 17 -7.73 3.78 16.21
C VAL A 17 -9.04 4.55 16.32
N ARG A 18 -10.09 3.96 16.90
CA ARG A 18 -11.39 4.64 17.09
C ARG A 18 -11.27 5.87 17.98
N GLU A 19 -10.52 5.80 19.07
CA GLU A 19 -10.30 6.95 19.96
C GLU A 19 -9.42 8.02 19.29
N LEU A 20 -8.44 7.65 18.46
CA LEU A 20 -7.65 8.61 17.67
C LEU A 20 -8.51 9.34 16.64
N LEU A 21 -9.41 8.65 15.93
CA LEU A 21 -10.33 9.27 14.99
C LEU A 21 -11.30 10.22 15.69
N LYS A 22 -11.83 9.82 16.86
CA LYS A 22 -12.68 10.67 17.69
C LYS A 22 -11.92 11.89 18.20
N TRP A 23 -10.67 11.72 18.63
CA TRP A 23 -9.82 12.84 19.03
C TRP A 23 -9.58 13.80 17.86
N ALA A 24 -9.24 13.27 16.68
CA ALA A 24 -9.01 14.08 15.48
C ALA A 24 -10.28 14.86 15.08
N GLN A 25 -11.45 14.22 15.13
CA GLN A 25 -12.75 14.87 14.88
C GLN A 25 -13.01 16.05 15.84
N LEU A 26 -12.62 15.93 17.10
CA LEU A 26 -12.88 16.94 18.14
C LEU A 26 -11.82 18.05 18.19
N ASN A 27 -10.59 17.78 17.73
CA ASN A 27 -9.43 18.64 17.97
C ASN A 27 -8.77 19.17 16.68
N THR A 28 -9.26 18.79 15.50
CA THR A 28 -8.68 19.21 14.21
C THR A 28 -9.77 19.64 13.23
N CYS A 29 -9.37 20.16 12.07
CA CYS A 29 -10.27 20.45 10.94
C CYS A 29 -10.36 19.26 9.95
N ALA A 30 -9.99 18.05 10.38
CA ALA A 30 -10.03 16.87 9.52
C ALA A 30 -11.47 16.59 9.04
N ASP A 31 -11.61 16.38 7.73
CA ASP A 31 -12.85 15.90 7.16
C ASP A 31 -12.97 14.40 7.42
N MET A 32 -13.76 14.03 8.42
CA MET A 32 -13.95 12.63 8.82
C MET A 32 -14.69 11.79 7.77
N THR A 33 -15.17 12.39 6.69
CA THR A 33 -15.67 11.65 5.53
C THR A 33 -14.55 11.21 4.59
N LYS A 34 -13.32 11.69 4.79
CA LYS A 34 -12.14 11.49 3.92
C LYS A 34 -10.94 10.95 4.70
N VAL A 35 -11.15 9.86 5.43
CA VAL A 35 -10.12 9.20 6.24
C VAL A 35 -9.62 7.97 5.51
N PHE A 36 -8.32 7.71 5.54
CA PHE A 36 -7.68 6.59 4.86
C PHE A 36 -6.74 5.84 5.81
N ALA A 37 -6.49 4.57 5.56
CA ALA A 37 -5.56 3.75 6.34
C ALA A 37 -4.44 3.20 5.46
N THR A 38 -3.20 3.32 5.91
CA THR A 38 -2.02 2.72 5.26
C THR A 38 -0.98 2.37 6.32
N GLY A 39 -0.11 1.42 6.01
CA GLY A 39 0.97 1.02 6.90
C GLY A 39 1.95 0.09 6.20
N PHE A 40 3.15 0.02 6.75
CA PHE A 40 4.24 -0.81 6.25
C PHE A 40 4.49 -2.00 7.18
N SER A 41 4.81 -3.19 6.63
CA SER A 41 5.15 -4.38 7.43
C SER A 41 4.02 -4.78 8.39
N ASN A 42 4.29 -4.87 9.70
CA ASN A 42 3.27 -5.03 10.72
C ASN A 42 2.15 -3.97 10.66
N GLY A 43 2.46 -2.75 10.19
CA GLY A 43 1.44 -1.73 9.93
C GLY A 43 0.59 -2.05 8.70
N GLY A 44 1.14 -2.73 7.69
CA GLY A 44 0.39 -3.24 6.54
C GLY A 44 -0.55 -4.37 6.95
N GLN A 45 -0.06 -5.28 7.78
CA GLN A 45 -0.89 -6.30 8.42
C GLN A 45 -2.06 -5.70 9.22
N PHE A 46 -1.78 -4.69 10.03
CA PHE A 46 -2.83 -3.99 10.77
C PHE A 46 -3.80 -3.22 9.87
N THR A 47 -3.31 -2.64 8.77
CA THR A 47 -4.16 -1.99 7.76
C THR A 47 -5.12 -2.99 7.13
N ASN A 48 -4.67 -4.21 6.84
CA ASN A 48 -5.52 -5.31 6.39
C ASN A 48 -6.56 -5.73 7.44
N TYR A 49 -6.15 -5.79 8.71
CA TYR A 49 -7.07 -6.04 9.82
C TYR A 49 -8.18 -4.98 9.88
N LEU A 50 -7.82 -3.70 9.81
CA LEU A 50 -8.78 -2.59 9.81
C LEU A 50 -9.70 -2.63 8.58
N ALA A 51 -9.17 -2.99 7.40
CA ALA A 51 -9.96 -3.16 6.18
C ALA A 51 -11.09 -4.18 6.42
N CYS A 52 -10.80 -5.23 7.16
CA CYS A 52 -11.77 -6.25 7.48
C CYS A 52 -12.75 -5.83 8.59
N HIS A 53 -12.23 -5.49 9.77
CA HIS A 53 -13.02 -5.37 11.00
C HIS A 53 -13.55 -3.96 11.26
N ALA A 54 -12.99 -2.96 10.58
CA ALA A 54 -13.32 -1.55 10.75
C ALA A 54 -13.47 -0.81 9.40
N SER A 55 -13.95 -1.51 8.37
CA SER A 55 -14.16 -0.97 7.01
C SER A 55 -15.02 0.29 6.96
N GLU A 56 -15.88 0.50 7.95
CA GLU A 56 -16.71 1.70 8.04
C GLU A 56 -15.95 2.97 8.43
N LEU A 57 -14.74 2.86 8.99
CA LEU A 57 -13.98 4.00 9.53
C LEU A 57 -13.17 4.77 8.50
N PHE A 58 -12.81 4.13 7.39
CA PHE A 58 -11.92 4.67 6.38
C PHE A 58 -12.55 4.52 5.01
N LEU A 59 -12.29 5.42 4.07
CA LEU A 59 -12.70 5.33 2.67
C LEU A 59 -11.88 4.29 1.88
N ALA A 60 -10.59 4.18 2.15
CA ALA A 60 -9.71 3.24 1.47
C ALA A 60 -8.55 2.78 2.35
N PHE A 61 -7.96 1.66 1.95
CA PHE A 61 -6.92 0.94 2.67
C PHE A 61 -5.74 0.66 1.73
N ALA A 62 -4.53 0.89 2.21
CA ALA A 62 -3.32 0.63 1.43
C ALA A 62 -2.21 -0.03 2.25
N PRO A 63 -2.22 -1.37 2.41
CA PRO A 63 -1.15 -2.09 3.08
C PRO A 63 0.08 -2.23 2.18
N ILE A 64 1.26 -1.93 2.73
CA ILE A 64 2.56 -2.01 2.03
C ILE A 64 3.42 -3.05 2.73
N SER A 65 3.98 -4.01 1.99
CA SER A 65 4.92 -5.00 2.52
C SER A 65 4.41 -5.75 3.76
N GLY A 66 3.09 -5.97 3.84
CA GLY A 66 2.48 -6.56 5.02
C GLY A 66 1.07 -6.98 4.70
N ASP A 67 0.84 -8.28 4.74
CA ASP A 67 -0.44 -8.87 4.38
C ASP A 67 -0.82 -9.94 5.41
N ASN A 68 -2.05 -10.44 5.35
CA ASN A 68 -2.47 -11.58 6.16
C ASN A 68 -3.55 -12.35 5.40
N PRO A 69 -3.71 -13.67 5.66
CA PRO A 69 -4.89 -14.39 5.21
C PRO A 69 -6.17 -13.70 5.69
N LEU A 70 -7.08 -13.40 4.76
CA LEU A 70 -8.38 -12.78 5.05
C LEU A 70 -9.46 -13.83 5.38
N ASP A 71 -9.06 -14.91 6.03
CA ASP A 71 -9.95 -15.99 6.45
C ASP A 71 -11.00 -15.42 7.43
N PHE A 72 -12.27 -15.68 7.15
CA PHE A 72 -13.41 -15.18 7.95
C PHE A 72 -13.54 -13.65 8.00
N CYS A 73 -13.15 -12.97 6.93
CA CYS A 73 -13.38 -11.54 6.82
C CYS A 73 -14.82 -11.18 6.42
N GLU A 74 -15.47 -10.28 7.16
CA GLU A 74 -16.82 -9.77 6.85
C GLU A 74 -16.87 -8.23 6.96
N PRO A 75 -16.42 -7.51 5.92
CA PRO A 75 -16.43 -6.06 5.95
C PRO A 75 -17.86 -5.50 5.93
N LYS A 76 -18.10 -4.40 6.64
CA LYS A 76 -19.41 -3.73 6.71
C LYS A 76 -19.80 -3.04 5.40
N ARG A 77 -18.83 -2.79 4.51
CA ARG A 77 -19.04 -2.18 3.20
C ARG A 77 -17.97 -2.62 2.20
N SER A 78 -18.28 -2.46 0.92
CA SER A 78 -17.27 -2.48 -0.16
C SER A 78 -16.24 -1.37 0.06
N ILE A 79 -14.96 -1.64 -0.18
CA ILE A 79 -13.84 -0.73 0.08
C ILE A 79 -12.98 -0.52 -1.17
N SER A 80 -12.23 0.58 -1.17
CA SER A 80 -11.11 0.76 -2.08
C SER A 80 -9.83 0.24 -1.44
N TYR A 81 -9.01 -0.47 -2.21
CA TYR A 81 -7.85 -1.22 -1.70
C TYR A 81 -6.66 -1.13 -2.67
N VAL A 82 -5.47 -0.80 -2.17
CA VAL A 82 -4.21 -0.78 -2.95
C VAL A 82 -3.10 -1.44 -2.15
N SER A 83 -2.63 -2.62 -2.55
CA SER A 83 -1.51 -3.28 -1.86
C SER A 83 -0.25 -3.37 -2.71
N MET A 84 0.89 -3.51 -2.04
CA MET A 84 2.18 -3.72 -2.70
C MET A 84 3.06 -4.73 -1.95
N CYS A 85 3.69 -5.63 -2.70
CA CYS A 85 4.74 -6.52 -2.22
C CYS A 85 5.96 -6.56 -3.14
N GLY A 86 7.16 -6.49 -2.55
CA GLY A 86 8.40 -6.77 -3.27
C GLY A 86 8.55 -8.27 -3.54
N THR A 87 9.09 -8.67 -4.70
CA THR A 87 9.22 -10.10 -5.07
C THR A 87 10.22 -10.87 -4.21
N GLU A 88 11.09 -10.17 -3.47
CA GLU A 88 12.07 -10.76 -2.55
C GLU A 88 11.69 -10.50 -1.07
N ASP A 89 10.47 -10.02 -0.82
CA ASP A 89 9.93 -9.79 0.52
C ASP A 89 9.40 -11.11 1.13
N ASP A 90 10.21 -11.76 1.96
CA ASP A 90 9.86 -13.00 2.66
C ASP A 90 9.24 -12.77 4.05
N GLU A 91 8.91 -11.52 4.38
CA GLU A 91 8.42 -11.09 5.68
C GLU A 91 6.91 -10.79 5.66
N ALA A 92 6.32 -10.71 6.85
CA ALA A 92 4.96 -10.20 7.10
C ALA A 92 3.85 -10.75 6.18
N PHE A 93 3.96 -12.02 5.76
CA PHE A 93 3.07 -12.70 4.79
C PHE A 93 2.92 -12.01 3.44
N CYS A 94 3.84 -11.11 3.07
CA CYS A 94 3.75 -10.35 1.84
C CYS A 94 3.60 -11.26 0.62
N GLN A 95 4.62 -12.05 0.28
CA GLN A 95 4.57 -12.96 -0.87
C GLN A 95 3.50 -14.07 -0.76
N PRO A 96 3.31 -14.72 0.40
CA PRO A 96 2.33 -15.80 0.51
C PRO A 96 0.87 -15.41 0.22
N THR A 97 0.44 -14.18 0.55
CA THR A 97 -0.99 -13.85 0.56
C THR A 97 -1.40 -12.62 -0.24
N PHE A 98 -0.51 -11.68 -0.58
CA PHE A 98 -0.94 -10.37 -1.11
C PHE A 98 -1.82 -10.44 -2.37
N MET A 99 -1.53 -11.36 -3.28
CA MET A 99 -2.32 -11.57 -4.50
C MET A 99 -3.69 -12.18 -4.20
N SER A 100 -3.78 -13.17 -3.30
CA SER A 100 -5.06 -13.80 -2.94
C SER A 100 -5.90 -12.88 -2.05
N SER A 101 -5.28 -12.01 -1.26
CA SER A 101 -5.95 -10.95 -0.51
C SER A 101 -6.59 -9.92 -1.45
N ALA A 102 -5.86 -9.46 -2.47
CA ALA A 102 -6.42 -8.56 -3.48
C ALA A 102 -7.55 -9.23 -4.29
N GLU A 103 -7.38 -10.50 -4.66
CA GLU A 103 -8.44 -11.28 -5.29
C GLU A 103 -9.69 -11.35 -4.41
N SER A 104 -9.52 -11.66 -3.12
CA SER A 104 -10.60 -11.71 -2.14
C SER A 104 -11.30 -10.36 -2.00
N TRP A 105 -10.54 -9.26 -1.97
CA TRP A 105 -11.11 -7.91 -1.97
C TRP A 105 -11.89 -7.59 -3.24
N SER A 106 -11.46 -8.10 -4.40
CA SER A 106 -12.24 -7.92 -5.64
C SER A 106 -13.64 -8.53 -5.53
N PHE A 107 -13.77 -9.68 -4.88
CA PHE A 107 -15.08 -10.30 -4.61
C PHE A 107 -15.86 -9.54 -3.54
N ARG A 108 -15.22 -9.18 -2.43
CA ARG A 108 -15.86 -8.52 -1.28
C ARG A 108 -16.35 -7.12 -1.59
N SER A 109 -15.61 -6.39 -2.43
CA SER A 109 -16.00 -5.07 -2.94
C SER A 109 -16.94 -5.16 -4.15
N LYS A 110 -17.37 -6.36 -4.54
CA LYS A 110 -18.30 -6.63 -5.66
C LYS A 110 -17.84 -5.99 -6.96
N CYS A 111 -16.56 -6.16 -7.28
CA CYS A 111 -16.00 -5.67 -8.52
C CYS A 111 -16.62 -6.36 -9.74
N GLN A 112 -16.83 -5.59 -10.81
CA GLN A 112 -17.13 -6.15 -12.12
C GLN A 112 -15.96 -7.04 -12.53
N ASN A 113 -16.28 -8.27 -12.91
CA ASN A 113 -15.29 -9.29 -13.25
C ASN A 113 -14.26 -9.53 -12.11
N ALA A 114 -14.75 -9.66 -10.87
CA ALA A 114 -13.94 -10.09 -9.73
C ALA A 114 -13.21 -11.42 -10.02
N GLY A 115 -12.05 -11.60 -9.38
CA GLY A 115 -11.16 -12.75 -9.60
C GLY A 115 -9.93 -12.41 -10.45
N LEU A 116 -8.79 -13.04 -10.14
CA LEU A 116 -7.50 -12.79 -10.78
C LEU A 116 -7.49 -12.99 -12.30
N PRO A 117 -8.14 -14.03 -12.88
CA PRO A 117 -8.13 -14.23 -14.33
C PRO A 117 -8.73 -13.07 -15.14
N SER A 118 -9.58 -12.27 -14.49
CA SER A 118 -10.32 -11.16 -15.11
C SER A 118 -9.76 -9.79 -14.75
N ALA A 119 -8.75 -9.73 -13.88
CA ALA A 119 -8.11 -8.49 -13.48
C ALA A 119 -7.40 -7.85 -14.68
N THR A 120 -7.47 -6.52 -14.78
CA THR A 120 -6.66 -5.79 -15.76
C THR A 120 -5.22 -5.82 -15.29
N LYS A 121 -4.36 -6.51 -16.05
CA LYS A 121 -2.92 -6.55 -15.80
C LYS A 121 -2.22 -5.45 -16.59
N PHE A 122 -1.38 -4.68 -15.91
CA PHE A 122 -0.55 -3.67 -16.55
C PHE A 122 0.82 -3.59 -15.89
N ASN A 123 1.79 -3.08 -16.64
CA ASN A 123 3.09 -2.72 -16.09
C ASN A 123 3.05 -1.23 -15.78
N PHE A 124 3.21 -0.88 -14.51
CA PHE A 124 3.42 0.51 -14.13
C PHE A 124 4.78 0.98 -14.64
N SER A 125 5.77 0.07 -14.62
CA SER A 125 7.11 0.33 -15.11
C SER A 125 7.87 -0.93 -15.52
N ALA A 126 9.19 -0.79 -15.80
CA ALA A 126 10.05 -1.93 -16.10
C ALA A 126 10.23 -2.87 -14.90
N THR A 127 10.14 -2.34 -13.67
CA THR A 127 10.33 -3.10 -12.43
C THR A 127 9.02 -3.45 -11.73
N THR A 128 7.90 -2.82 -12.10
CA THR A 128 6.65 -2.91 -11.34
C THR A 128 5.46 -3.30 -12.22
N SER A 129 4.80 -4.39 -11.81
CA SER A 129 3.59 -4.91 -12.46
C SER A 129 2.42 -4.88 -11.47
N CYS A 130 1.23 -4.57 -11.96
CA CYS A 130 0.02 -4.47 -11.15
C CYS A 130 -1.16 -5.21 -11.79
N PHE A 131 -2.13 -5.57 -10.94
CA PHE A 131 -3.43 -6.10 -11.29
C PHE A 131 -4.51 -5.21 -10.68
N MET A 132 -5.57 -4.94 -11.44
CA MET A 132 -6.58 -3.97 -11.01
C MET A 132 -8.00 -4.35 -11.42
N TRP A 133 -8.93 -3.98 -10.54
CA TRP A 133 -10.37 -3.96 -10.75
C TRP A 133 -10.88 -2.53 -10.46
N GLU A 134 -11.16 -1.77 -11.51
CA GLU A 134 -11.49 -0.34 -11.40
C GLU A 134 -12.97 -0.06 -11.09
N SER A 135 -13.84 -1.04 -11.34
CA SER A 135 -15.29 -0.86 -11.28
C SER A 135 -15.90 -1.74 -10.21
N CYS A 136 -15.85 -1.31 -8.96
CA CYS A 136 -16.45 -2.00 -7.82
C CYS A 136 -17.66 -1.22 -7.26
N GLU A 137 -18.43 -1.87 -6.38
CA GLU A 137 -19.65 -1.27 -5.82
C GLU A 137 -19.35 0.10 -5.20
N ALA A 138 -20.26 1.06 -5.40
CA ALA A 138 -20.14 2.43 -4.89
C ALA A 138 -18.88 3.19 -5.37
N GLY A 139 -18.36 2.86 -6.55
CA GLY A 139 -17.21 3.56 -7.14
C GLY A 139 -15.86 3.18 -6.52
N ASN A 140 -15.82 2.08 -5.78
CA ASN A 140 -14.57 1.57 -5.23
C ASN A 140 -13.71 0.87 -6.30
N PHE A 141 -12.44 0.63 -5.97
CA PHE A 141 -11.50 -0.11 -6.79
C PHE A 141 -10.60 -1.02 -5.95
N VAL A 142 -10.04 -2.05 -6.57
CA VAL A 142 -9.05 -2.93 -5.94
C VAL A 142 -7.82 -3.01 -6.83
N GLU A 143 -6.64 -2.86 -6.25
CA GLU A 143 -5.37 -2.91 -6.96
C GLU A 143 -4.30 -3.60 -6.12
N VAL A 144 -3.44 -4.36 -6.79
CA VAL A 144 -2.27 -4.99 -6.20
C VAL A 144 -1.08 -4.86 -7.12
N CYS A 145 0.04 -4.39 -6.58
CA CYS A 145 1.29 -4.19 -7.30
C CYS A 145 2.41 -5.06 -6.73
N SER A 146 3.36 -5.43 -7.59
CA SER A 146 4.59 -6.07 -7.18
C SER A 146 5.80 -5.46 -7.87
N THR A 147 6.86 -5.26 -7.10
CA THR A 147 8.13 -4.68 -7.57
C THR A 147 9.21 -5.75 -7.55
N ARG A 148 9.77 -6.03 -8.73
CA ARG A 148 10.80 -7.06 -8.92
C ARG A 148 12.11 -6.68 -8.23
N GLY A 149 12.68 -7.63 -7.49
CA GLY A 149 13.96 -7.48 -6.77
C GLY A 149 13.88 -6.64 -5.50
N LEU A 150 12.67 -6.19 -5.11
CA LEU A 150 12.48 -5.46 -3.86
C LEU A 150 12.30 -6.47 -2.72
N GLY A 151 13.12 -6.34 -1.67
CA GLY A 151 12.97 -7.06 -0.40
C GLY A 151 11.87 -6.46 0.48
N HIS A 152 12.01 -6.63 1.81
CA HIS A 152 11.05 -6.09 2.78
C HIS A 152 11.12 -4.55 2.91
N ASP A 153 10.52 -3.88 1.93
CA ASP A 153 10.74 -2.47 1.69
C ASP A 153 9.59 -1.84 0.84
N ALA A 154 9.43 -0.52 0.90
CA ALA A 154 8.43 0.25 0.14
C ALA A 154 9.09 0.91 -1.07
N SER A 155 8.53 0.70 -2.26
CA SER A 155 9.19 1.05 -3.52
C SER A 155 9.27 2.58 -3.78
N GLY A 156 10.38 3.03 -4.38
CA GLY A 156 10.50 4.30 -5.11
C GLY A 156 10.56 5.63 -4.36
N HIS A 157 10.76 5.67 -3.04
CA HIS A 157 10.93 6.96 -2.36
C HIS A 157 12.38 7.48 -2.41
N LEU A 158 12.59 8.75 -2.76
CA LEU A 158 13.71 9.56 -2.28
C LEU A 158 13.19 10.33 -1.05
N ARG A 159 13.72 10.06 0.14
CA ARG A 159 13.35 10.89 1.31
C ARG A 159 14.19 12.16 1.22
N PRO A 160 13.60 13.35 1.40
CA PRO A 160 14.33 14.62 1.26
C PRO A 160 15.32 14.89 2.42
N ASP A 161 15.65 13.90 3.24
CA ASP A 161 16.41 14.05 4.48
C ASP A 161 17.89 13.64 4.39
N ASP A 162 18.38 13.19 3.23
CA ASP A 162 19.79 12.78 2.98
C ASP A 162 20.36 11.79 4.02
N THR A 163 19.50 11.15 4.81
CA THR A 163 19.87 10.29 5.95
C THR A 163 19.20 8.92 5.90
N SER A 164 18.20 8.75 5.04
CA SER A 164 17.52 7.48 4.80
C SER A 164 18.09 6.78 3.56
N TYR A 165 18.25 5.46 3.64
CA TYR A 165 18.68 4.59 2.54
C TYR A 165 17.98 4.95 1.22
N LEU A 166 18.76 5.12 0.15
CA LEU A 166 18.25 5.08 -1.23
C LEU A 166 17.62 3.70 -1.40
N ARG A 167 16.30 3.63 -1.40
CA ARG A 167 15.59 2.38 -1.73
C ARG A 167 15.87 2.09 -3.20
N PRO A 168 16.04 0.82 -3.61
CA PRO A 168 16.40 0.47 -4.97
C PRO A 168 15.50 1.25 -5.92
N GLY A 169 16.08 1.87 -6.95
CA GLY A 169 15.35 2.64 -7.93
C GLY A 169 14.34 1.77 -8.64
N SER A 170 13.17 1.59 -8.05
CA SER A 170 11.98 1.14 -8.73
C SER A 170 11.34 2.35 -9.36
N ASP A 171 10.75 2.16 -10.53
CA ASP A 171 10.14 3.31 -11.22
C ASP A 171 8.77 3.68 -10.61
N LEU A 172 8.23 2.88 -9.67
CA LEU A 172 7.07 3.23 -8.87
C LEU A 172 7.48 3.73 -7.47
N ASP A 173 7.11 4.98 -7.14
CA ASP A 173 6.96 5.46 -5.76
C ASP A 173 5.61 5.01 -5.22
N ILE A 174 5.60 3.95 -4.41
CA ILE A 174 4.34 3.37 -3.93
C ILE A 174 3.59 4.31 -2.99
N VAL A 175 4.31 5.10 -2.18
CA VAL A 175 3.66 6.01 -1.23
C VAL A 175 3.01 7.15 -2.01
N GLY A 176 3.75 7.77 -2.94
CA GLY A 176 3.19 8.79 -3.83
C GLY A 176 1.97 8.27 -4.60
N TYR A 177 2.05 7.05 -5.14
CA TYR A 177 0.97 6.43 -5.87
C TYR A 177 -0.28 6.12 -5.03
N ILE A 178 -0.12 5.64 -3.79
CA ILE A 178 -1.24 5.43 -2.86
C ILE A 178 -2.00 6.75 -2.63
N PHE A 179 -1.28 7.85 -2.43
CA PHE A 179 -1.91 9.16 -2.22
C PHE A 179 -2.65 9.64 -3.48
N GLN A 180 -2.12 9.37 -4.67
CA GLN A 180 -2.82 9.61 -5.94
C GLN A 180 -4.11 8.79 -6.04
N LYS A 181 -4.09 7.51 -5.65
CA LYS A 181 -5.29 6.66 -5.67
C LYS A 181 -6.32 7.11 -4.64
N PHE A 182 -5.90 7.52 -3.45
CA PHE A 182 -6.80 8.06 -2.43
C PHE A 182 -7.46 9.36 -2.85
N SER A 183 -6.78 10.21 -3.62
CA SER A 183 -7.38 11.47 -4.05
C SER A 183 -8.54 11.32 -5.04
N LEU A 184 -8.54 10.24 -5.84
CA LEU A 184 -9.69 9.90 -6.68
C LEU A 184 -10.99 9.79 -5.88
N LEU A 185 -10.90 9.39 -4.60
CA LEU A 185 -12.05 9.24 -3.71
C LEU A 185 -12.45 10.56 -3.01
N VAL A 186 -11.63 11.60 -3.14
CA VAL A 186 -11.87 12.92 -2.55
C VAL A 186 -12.49 13.88 -3.56
N ASP A 187 -11.89 14.00 -4.74
CA ASP A 187 -12.27 15.00 -5.76
C ASP A 187 -12.42 14.44 -7.18
N GLY A 188 -12.24 13.12 -7.35
CA GLY A 188 -12.30 12.47 -8.67
C GLY A 188 -11.07 12.72 -9.54
N SER A 189 -10.00 13.30 -8.99
CA SER A 189 -8.78 13.64 -9.71
C SER A 189 -7.52 13.17 -8.96
N ILE A 190 -6.42 13.07 -9.69
CA ILE A 190 -5.12 12.70 -9.13
C ILE A 190 -4.40 13.98 -8.66
N LEU A 191 -4.08 14.07 -7.38
CA LEU A 191 -3.45 15.28 -6.78
C LEU A 191 -2.01 15.52 -7.24
N PHE A 192 -1.28 14.46 -7.60
CA PHE A 192 0.13 14.53 -7.99
C PHE A 192 0.32 13.89 -9.37
N MET A 193 0.40 14.68 -10.44
CA MET A 193 0.79 14.23 -11.79
C MET A 193 2.31 13.97 -11.87
N GLY A 194 2.84 13.13 -10.99
CA GLY A 194 4.28 12.90 -10.88
C GLY A 194 4.76 11.68 -11.66
N HIS A 195 4.59 11.65 -12.99
CA HIS A 195 5.52 10.83 -13.77
C HIS A 195 6.91 11.47 -13.58
N PRO A 196 7.95 10.70 -13.24
CA PRO A 196 9.30 11.24 -13.24
C PRO A 196 9.54 11.89 -14.60
N THR A 197 10.06 13.11 -14.56
CA THR A 197 10.47 13.85 -15.75
C THR A 197 11.37 12.96 -16.61
N ARG A 198 11.48 13.29 -17.90
CA ARG A 198 12.39 12.56 -18.79
C ARG A 198 13.82 12.59 -18.26
N GLU A 199 14.21 13.67 -17.58
CA GLU A 199 15.48 13.79 -16.88
C GLU A 199 15.61 12.84 -15.68
N GLU A 200 14.57 12.72 -14.84
CA GLU A 200 14.57 11.80 -13.69
C GLU A 200 14.57 10.33 -14.13
N LEU A 201 13.85 10.00 -15.20
CA LEU A 201 13.89 8.66 -15.83
C LEU A 201 15.29 8.35 -16.39
N ALA A 202 15.88 9.28 -17.14
CA ALA A 202 17.22 9.11 -17.70
C ALA A 202 18.28 8.97 -16.60
N TYR A 203 18.13 9.69 -15.48
CA TYR A 203 19.01 9.55 -14.32
C TYR A 203 18.87 8.16 -13.68
N LYS A 204 17.64 7.69 -13.44
CA LYS A 204 17.38 6.34 -12.89
C LYS A 204 17.89 5.23 -13.81
N GLU A 205 17.64 5.32 -15.11
CA GLU A 205 18.16 4.37 -16.11
C GLU A 205 19.69 4.36 -16.19
N SER A 206 20.33 5.52 -16.02
CA SER A 206 21.80 5.62 -16.01
C SER A 206 22.45 4.92 -14.80
N ALA A 207 21.67 4.69 -13.75
CA ALA A 207 22.08 4.01 -12.52
C ALA A 207 21.65 2.53 -12.50
N TRP A 208 21.39 1.91 -13.67
CA TRP A 208 21.04 0.50 -13.78
C TRP A 208 22.27 -0.39 -14.09
N PRO A 209 22.46 -1.55 -13.41
CA PRO A 209 21.63 -2.08 -12.34
C PRO A 209 21.69 -1.21 -11.07
N PRO A 210 20.60 -1.15 -10.28
CA PRO A 210 20.58 -0.32 -9.08
C PRO A 210 21.73 -0.72 -8.16
N PRO A 211 22.37 0.25 -7.47
CA PRO A 211 23.46 -0.05 -6.57
C PRO A 211 23.00 -1.04 -5.51
N GLU A 212 23.78 -2.08 -5.33
CA GLU A 212 23.52 -3.14 -4.36
C GLU A 212 24.00 -2.68 -2.97
N HIS A 213 23.55 -3.35 -1.91
CA HIS A 213 23.97 -3.04 -0.53
C HIS A 213 25.51 -3.05 -0.36
N HIS A 214 26.25 -3.71 -1.26
CA HIS A 214 27.71 -3.75 -1.29
C HIS A 214 28.37 -2.45 -1.74
N ASP A 215 27.68 -1.65 -2.56
CA ASP A 215 28.23 -0.52 -3.30
C ASP A 215 28.31 0.76 -2.44
N HIS A 216 27.67 0.75 -1.26
CA HIS A 216 27.63 1.88 -0.34
C HIS A 216 28.55 1.69 0.87
N ILE A 217 29.86 1.91 0.66
CA ILE A 217 30.91 1.77 1.70
C ILE A 217 30.72 2.63 2.96
N TYR A 218 29.96 3.72 2.88
CA TYR A 218 29.67 4.63 3.99
C TYR A 218 28.46 4.21 4.85
N ILE A 219 27.67 3.23 4.41
CA ILE A 219 26.54 2.66 5.15
C ILE A 219 27.00 1.55 6.11
N ARG A 220 28.27 1.12 6.02
CA ARG A 220 28.85 0.02 6.80
C ARG A 220 29.44 0.40 8.16
N ASN A 221 29.37 1.67 8.59
CA ASN A 221 29.93 2.14 9.86
C ASN A 221 28.87 2.79 10.74
#